data_AF-A0A7Y0P359-F1
#
_entry.id   AF-A0A7Y0P359-F1
#
_cell.length_a   1.000
_cell.length_b   1.000
_cell.length_c   1.000
_cell.angle_alpha   90.00
_cell.angle_beta   90.00
_cell.angle_gamma   90.00
#
_symmetry.space_group_name_H-M   'P 1'
#
loop_
_entity.id
_entity.type
_entity.pdbx_description
1 polymer ?
#
loop_
_entity_poly.entity_id
_entity_poly.type
_entity_poly.pdbx_seq_one_letter_code
_entity_poly.pdbx_strand_id
1 'polypeptide(L)' 'MNEDDCSPLLLSQRECDAVALDIFSATSKAEVADILNRHDLSHADLLAGFPDLAEAVQGLPDESPGTPEAA' A
#
# COMPACT_ATOMS: atom_id res chain seq x y z
N MET A 1 -22.91 11.48 -13.79
CA MET A 1 -21.80 11.30 -14.73
C MET A 1 -20.72 10.68 -13.88
N ASN A 2 -20.22 9.49 -14.24
CA ASN A 2 -19.40 8.67 -13.35
C ASN A 2 -18.05 9.36 -13.13
N GLU A 3 -17.79 9.87 -11.92
CA GLU A 3 -16.57 10.59 -11.55
C GLU A 3 -15.45 9.63 -11.10
N ASP A 4 -15.60 8.33 -11.34
CA ASP A 4 -14.67 7.27 -10.94
C ASP A 4 -13.40 7.16 -11.81
N ASP A 5 -13.09 8.18 -12.63
CA ASP A 5 -11.90 8.21 -13.47
C ASP A 5 -10.79 9.01 -12.79
N CYS A 6 -10.30 8.51 -11.64
CA CYS A 6 -9.11 9.09 -11.02
C CYS A 6 -8.21 8.07 -10.30
N SER A 7 -8.35 6.77 -10.61
CA SER A 7 -7.31 5.82 -10.28
C SER A 7 -6.99 4.95 -11.50
N PRO A 8 -5.71 4.82 -11.89
CA PRO A 8 -5.29 4.04 -13.06
C PRO A 8 -5.53 2.53 -12.92
N LEU A 9 -6.14 2.09 -11.82
CA LEU A 9 -6.13 0.70 -11.33
C LEU A 9 -7.42 -0.07 -11.60
N LEU A 10 -8.39 0.54 -12.30
CA LEU A 10 -9.73 -0.05 -12.53
C LEU A 10 -10.45 -0.46 -11.23
N LEU A 11 -9.97 0.00 -10.07
CA LEU A 11 -10.55 -0.25 -8.77
C LEU A 11 -11.68 0.75 -8.50
N SER A 12 -12.72 0.28 -7.83
CA SER A 12 -13.75 1.18 -7.31
C SER A 12 -13.16 2.07 -6.22
N GLN A 13 -13.71 3.28 -6.03
CA GLN A 13 -13.27 4.20 -4.96
C GLN A 13 -13.19 3.51 -3.58
N ARG A 14 -14.15 2.62 -3.27
CA ARG A 14 -14.17 1.84 -2.02
C ARG A 14 -12.95 0.91 -1.89
N GLU A 15 -12.53 0.30 -2.99
CA GLU A 15 -11.39 -0.62 -3.00
C GLU A 15 -10.09 0.17 -2.83
N CYS A 16 -10.00 1.35 -3.46
CA CYS A 16 -8.89 2.27 -3.22
C CYS A 16 -8.79 2.71 -1.76
N ASP A 17 -9.89 3.10 -1.13
CA ASP A 17 -9.92 3.45 0.30
C ASP A 17 -9.53 2.29 1.21
N ALA A 18 -9.98 1.06 0.89
CA ALA A 18 -9.61 -0.13 1.66
C ALA A 18 -8.11 -0.41 1.60
N VAL A 19 -7.53 -0.39 0.39
CA VAL A 19 -6.08 -0.52 0.17
C VAL A 19 -5.33 0.57 0.91
N ALA A 20 -5.80 1.81 0.83
CA ALA A 20 -5.17 2.94 1.49
C ALA A 20 -5.13 2.79 3.02
N LEU A 21 -6.25 2.35 3.62
CA LEU A 21 -6.34 2.12 5.05
C LEU A 21 -5.41 0.99 5.51
N ASP A 22 -5.33 -0.09 4.74
CA ASP A 22 -4.50 -1.25 5.05
C ASP A 22 -3.00 -0.88 4.99
N ILE A 23 -2.58 -0.14 3.96
CA ILE A 23 -1.21 0.38 3.84
C ILE A 23 -0.89 1.38 4.95
N PHE A 24 -1.84 2.23 5.33
CA PHE A 24 -1.63 3.17 6.45
C PHE A 24 -1.48 2.45 7.80
N SER A 25 -2.16 1.31 7.96
CA SER A 25 -1.97 0.42 9.11
C SER A 25 -0.71 -0.43 9.01
N ALA A 26 -0.08 -0.51 7.84
CA ALA A 26 1.12 -1.31 7.66
C ALA A 26 2.31 -0.72 8.41
N THR A 27 3.03 -1.60 9.12
CA THR A 27 4.17 -1.20 9.96
C THR A 27 5.52 -1.38 9.26
N SER A 28 5.55 -2.06 8.12
CA SER A 28 6.76 -2.37 7.35
C SER A 28 6.49 -2.43 5.86
N LYS A 29 7.53 -2.19 5.04
CA LYS A 29 7.44 -2.31 3.57
C LYS A 29 7.05 -3.72 3.10
N ALA A 30 7.46 -4.75 3.83
CA ALA A 30 7.06 -6.13 3.55
C ALA A 30 5.53 -6.34 3.68
N GLU A 31 4.93 -5.74 4.70
CA GLU A 31 3.48 -5.79 4.92
C GLU A 31 2.74 -5.03 3.82
N VAL A 32 3.23 -3.86 3.44
CA VAL A 32 2.73 -3.09 2.28
C VAL A 32 2.80 -3.91 0.99
N ALA A 33 3.91 -4.59 0.73
CA ALA A 33 4.06 -5.43 -0.45
C ALA A 33 3.07 -6.62 -0.45
N ASP A 34 2.80 -7.22 0.71
CA ASP A 34 1.80 -8.28 0.84
C ASP A 34 0.38 -7.75 0.55
N ILE A 35 0.05 -6.56 1.06
CA ILE A 35 -1.23 -5.89 0.79
C ILE A 35 -1.40 -5.62 -0.70
N LEU A 36 -0.40 -5.02 -1.34
CA LEU A 36 -0.42 -4.79 -2.78
C LEU A 36 -0.61 -6.10 -3.56
N ASN A 37 0.10 -7.16 -3.18
CA ASN A 37 -0.05 -8.48 -3.79
C ASN A 37 -1.45 -9.08 -3.59
N ARG A 38 -2.09 -8.90 -2.43
CA ARG A 38 -3.49 -9.35 -2.19
C ARG A 38 -4.49 -8.65 -3.11
N HIS A 39 -4.18 -7.42 -3.50
CA HIS A 39 -5.01 -6.61 -4.39
C HIS A 39 -4.58 -6.67 -5.86
N ASP A 40 -3.64 -7.55 -6.22
CA ASP A 40 -3.04 -7.66 -7.57
C ASP A 40 -2.44 -6.33 -8.07
N LEU A 41 -1.95 -5.52 -7.12
CA LEU A 41 -1.34 -4.22 -7.36
C LEU A 41 0.18 -4.29 -7.30
N SER A 42 0.83 -3.46 -8.11
CA SER A 42 2.27 -3.26 -8.07
C SER A 42 2.64 -2.02 -7.26
N HIS A 43 3.92 -1.90 -6.89
CA HIS A 43 4.42 -0.67 -6.26
C HIS A 43 4.29 0.55 -7.18
N ALA A 44 4.32 0.35 -8.51
CA ALA A 44 4.05 1.42 -9.48
C ALA A 44 2.58 1.91 -9.41
N ASP A 45 1.65 0.98 -9.19
CA ASP A 45 0.23 1.28 -9.03
C ASP A 45 -0.03 2.06 -7.74
N LEU A 46 0.68 1.71 -6.67
CA LEU A 46 0.70 2.50 -5.44
C LEU A 46 1.18 3.93 -5.70
N LEU A 47 2.31 4.10 -6.38
CA LEU A 47 2.86 5.43 -6.69
C LEU A 47 1.91 6.27 -7.56
N ALA A 48 1.18 5.63 -8.46
CA ALA A 48 0.27 6.29 -9.38
C ALA A 48 -1.10 6.61 -8.74
N GLY A 49 -1.63 5.72 -7.90
CA GLY A 49 -2.93 5.89 -7.24
C GLY A 49 -2.86 6.58 -5.88
N PHE A 50 -1.74 6.43 -5.17
CA PHE A 50 -1.56 6.86 -3.79
C PHE A 50 -0.15 7.43 -3.56
N PRO A 51 0.19 8.60 -4.15
CA PRO A 51 1.50 9.20 -3.98
C PRO A 51 1.85 9.48 -2.52
N ASP A 52 0.85 9.85 -1.70
CA ASP A 52 1.00 10.11 -0.26
C ASP A 52 1.38 8.84 0.51
N LEU A 53 0.73 7.71 0.22
CA LEU A 53 1.07 6.43 0.81
C LEU A 53 2.43 5.94 0.34
N ALA A 54 2.76 6.11 -0.94
CA ALA A 54 4.07 5.72 -1.45
C ALA A 54 5.21 6.48 -0.75
N GLU A 55 4.99 7.73 -0.35
CA GLU A 55 5.92 8.47 0.52
C GLU A 55 5.98 7.86 1.92
N ALA A 56 4.84 7.56 2.55
CA ALA A 56 4.79 6.91 3.86
C ALA A 56 5.53 5.56 3.87
N VAL A 57 5.32 4.75 2.83
CA VAL A 57 5.96 3.44 2.63
C VAL A 57 7.47 3.58 2.54
N GLN A 58 7.99 4.64 1.91
CA GLN A 58 9.44 4.86 1.86
C GLN A 58 10.06 5.09 3.24
N GLY A 59 9.29 5.67 4.18
CA GLY A 59 9.68 5.87 5.57
C GLY A 59 9.55 4.63 6.46
N LEU A 60 8.85 3.59 6.01
CA LEU A 60 8.71 2.34 6.76
C LEU A 60 10.01 1.51 6.71
N PRO A 61 10.34 0.79 7.80
CA PRO A 61 11.42 -0.17 7.79
C PRO A 61 11.11 -1.31 6.80
N ASP A 62 12.16 -1.80 6.12
CA ASP A 62 12.08 -2.99 5.25
C ASP A 62 11.87 -4.27 6.09
N GLU A 63 12.35 -4.25 7.33
CA GLU A 63 12.17 -5.31 8.31
C GLU A 63 10.82 -5.20 9.03
N SER A 64 10.06 -6.28 9.06
CA SER A 64 9.11 -6.50 10.16
C SER A 64 9.90 -6.60 11.46
N PRO A 65 9.49 -5.96 12.57
CA PRO A 65 10.14 -6.13 13.86
C PRO A 65 9.95 -7.57 14.33
N GLY A 66 10.85 -8.43 13.87
CA GLY A 66 10.67 -9.87 13.83
C GLY A 66 12.00 -10.60 13.82
N THR A 67 13.03 -10.04 14.44
CA THR A 67 14.03 -10.87 15.10
C THR A 67 14.52 -10.17 16.37
N PRO A 68 14.02 -10.52 17.57
CA PRO A 68 14.88 -10.42 18.73
C PRO A 68 16.03 -11.42 18.50
N GLU A 69 17.15 -10.97 17.94
CA GLU A 69 18.41 -11.70 18.05
C GLU A 69 18.84 -11.63 19.51
N ALA A 70 18.28 -12.53 20.31
CA ALA A 70 18.76 -12.84 21.63
C ALA A 70 19.89 -13.86 21.49
N ALA A 71 21.14 -13.44 21.69
CA ALA A 71 22.20 -14.18 22.40
C ALA A 71 23.55 -13.44 22.34
#